data_AF-U1QHL6-F1
#
_entry.id   AF-U1QHL6-F1
#
_cell.length_a   1.000
_cell.length_b   1.000
_cell.length_c   1.000
_cell.angle_alpha   90.00
_cell.angle_beta   90.00
_cell.angle_gamma   90.00
#
_symmetry.space_group_name_H-M   'P 1'
#
loop_
_entity.id
_entity.type
_entity.pdbx_description
1 polymer ?
#
loop_
_entity_poly.entity_id
_entity_poly.type
_entity_poly.pdbx_seq_one_letter_code
_entity_poly.pdbx_strand_id
1 'polypeptide(L)'
;TDAVNKGQLDAVKNVADSAVQSVDVATNENNLVVDNNDPKNPKLRLRKAVDLDSIKLENNVGEKSFLNSAGLTIEGGPAVTRSGINANNTKVTNVTDGDVNSTSKEAVNGSQLYNVASNVADLVGPDAKIDPATGNVTVADPTKGIGETGKGTIGDAIKAVNKAATAAKTTVKEGDNITVTPTTNTDGSTTYTVATKKDLDVTSVTAGNTTVNTNGLTITGGPSVTRGGIDAGDRVISGVKAGDVSANSKEAVNGSQLYATNTKLDGVKAKADTAVQDVKSGDENALTAVKDPNTNIVTVTPKLSGDLVDADGNITAPTTPADKGKLVTAGTVAQALANTHFVVDTKATDGELDSTSQADQKIKAGNKVTLQAGKNLKAKQTNGTDGAQVEFSLKDSISLTQVTAGEGDNQVVLGNDGVKVGGNTYINKDGLNANNKPISNVADGVKPTDAVNKGQLDAVKGVADSAVKSVDVA
;
A
#
# COMPACT_ATOMS: atom_id res chain seq x y z
N THR A 1 60.40 -26.99 193.55
CA THR A 1 60.03 -26.29 192.30
C THR A 1 60.58 -24.90 192.41
N ASP A 2 61.61 -24.57 191.64
CA ASP A 2 62.19 -23.23 191.66
C ASP A 2 61.23 -22.31 190.90
N ALA A 3 60.68 -21.32 191.60
CA ALA A 3 59.76 -20.34 191.04
C ALA A 3 60.53 -19.37 190.13
N VAL A 4 60.19 -19.35 188.85
CA VAL A 4 60.66 -18.32 187.91
C VAL A 4 60.05 -16.98 188.28
N ASN A 5 60.87 -15.93 188.36
CA ASN A 5 60.39 -14.57 188.62
C ASN A 5 59.85 -13.92 187.34
N LYS A 6 59.00 -12.90 187.49
CA LYS A 6 58.38 -12.17 186.37
C LYS A 6 59.40 -11.66 185.35
N GLY A 7 60.58 -11.21 185.79
CA GLY A 7 61.65 -10.74 184.90
C GLY A 7 62.20 -11.83 184.00
N GLN A 8 62.35 -13.06 184.51
CA GLN A 8 62.78 -14.23 183.72
C GLN A 8 61.69 -14.65 182.72
N LEU A 9 60.40 -14.60 183.12
CA LEU A 9 59.28 -14.93 182.22
C LEU A 9 59.11 -13.87 181.12
N ASP A 10 59.25 -12.59 181.44
CA ASP A 10 59.18 -11.49 180.47
C ASP A 10 60.39 -11.53 179.52
N ALA A 11 61.58 -11.95 179.98
CA ALA A 11 62.74 -12.16 179.13
C ALA A 11 62.52 -13.33 178.15
N VAL A 12 61.97 -14.46 178.60
CA VAL A 12 61.60 -15.58 177.71
C VAL A 12 60.47 -15.19 176.77
N LYS A 13 59.48 -14.42 177.22
CA LYS A 13 58.39 -13.92 176.37
C LYS A 13 58.89 -12.94 175.32
N ASN A 14 59.80 -12.02 175.66
CA ASN A 14 60.40 -11.10 174.69
C ASN A 14 61.31 -11.82 173.70
N VAL A 15 62.08 -12.81 174.15
CA VAL A 15 62.87 -13.67 173.24
C VAL A 15 61.95 -14.51 172.35
N ALA A 16 60.84 -15.05 172.87
CA ALA A 16 59.87 -15.81 172.09
C ALA A 16 59.09 -14.94 171.09
N ASP A 17 58.68 -13.72 171.49
CA ASP A 17 57.99 -12.78 170.61
C ASP A 17 58.93 -12.20 169.55
N SER A 18 60.23 -12.03 169.84
CA SER A 18 61.26 -11.62 168.87
C SER A 18 61.76 -12.76 167.98
N ALA A 19 61.57 -14.03 168.39
CA ALA A 19 61.86 -15.20 167.56
C ALA A 19 60.79 -15.47 166.49
N VAL A 20 59.62 -14.82 166.57
CA VAL A 20 58.65 -14.75 165.47
C VAL A 20 59.21 -13.75 164.44
N GLN A 21 60.15 -14.22 163.62
CA GLN A 21 60.76 -13.44 162.56
C GLN A 21 59.66 -12.92 161.62
N SER A 22 59.58 -11.59 161.46
CA SER A 22 58.83 -10.99 160.37
C SER A 22 59.36 -11.52 159.04
N VAL A 23 58.52 -12.17 158.26
CA VAL A 23 58.89 -12.62 156.91
C VAL A 23 58.88 -11.39 156.00
N ASP A 24 59.96 -11.16 155.27
CA ASP A 24 60.03 -10.12 154.24
C ASP A 24 60.41 -10.75 152.90
N VAL A 25 60.06 -10.09 151.80
CA VAL A 25 60.48 -10.52 150.46
C VAL A 25 61.94 -10.16 150.21
N ALA A 26 62.66 -11.00 149.49
CA ALA A 26 64.04 -10.71 149.10
C ALA A 26 64.11 -9.42 148.26
N THR A 27 65.20 -8.66 148.39
CA THR A 27 65.44 -7.47 147.57
C THR A 27 65.37 -7.83 146.09
N ASN A 28 64.60 -7.04 145.32
CA ASN A 28 64.28 -7.23 143.89
C ASN A 28 63.19 -8.27 143.57
N GLU A 29 62.52 -8.87 144.56
CA GLU A 29 61.33 -9.70 144.31
C GLU A 29 60.03 -8.87 144.30
N ASN A 30 59.76 -8.27 143.14
CA ASN A 30 58.65 -7.33 142.94
C ASN A 30 57.30 -8.02 142.67
N ASN A 31 57.20 -9.34 142.64
CA ASN A 31 55.94 -10.05 142.39
C ASN A 31 55.26 -10.60 143.64
N LEU A 32 56.00 -10.71 144.76
CA LEU A 32 55.49 -11.24 146.01
C LEU A 32 55.12 -10.10 146.97
N VAL A 33 54.02 -10.28 147.70
CA VAL A 33 53.60 -9.45 148.82
C VAL A 33 53.50 -10.34 150.04
N VAL A 34 54.19 -9.95 151.10
CA VAL A 34 54.00 -10.54 152.42
C VAL A 34 53.08 -9.63 153.22
N ASP A 35 51.98 -10.19 153.70
CA ASP A 35 51.06 -9.55 154.64
C ASP A 35 51.37 -10.05 156.05
N ASN A 36 52.02 -9.20 156.84
CA ASN A 36 52.43 -9.45 158.23
C ASN A 36 51.41 -8.91 159.26
N ASN A 37 50.16 -8.64 158.87
CA ASN A 37 49.14 -8.15 159.81
C ASN A 37 48.88 -9.13 160.97
N ASP A 38 49.11 -10.44 160.78
CA ASP A 38 49.23 -11.43 161.86
C ASP A 38 50.67 -11.99 161.89
N PRO A 39 51.52 -11.54 162.82
CA PRO A 39 52.92 -11.97 162.90
C PRO A 39 53.09 -13.48 163.09
N LYS A 40 52.08 -14.16 163.65
CA LYS A 40 52.11 -15.61 163.88
C LYS A 40 51.71 -16.42 162.64
N ASN A 41 51.11 -15.76 161.64
CA ASN A 41 50.66 -16.38 160.40
C ASN A 41 50.82 -15.43 159.20
N PRO A 42 52.06 -15.10 158.81
CA PRO A 42 52.32 -14.22 157.68
C PRO A 42 51.75 -14.83 156.39
N LYS A 43 51.01 -14.03 155.61
CA LYS A 43 50.40 -14.50 154.36
C LYS A 43 51.23 -14.04 153.16
N LEU A 44 51.81 -15.01 152.44
CA LEU A 44 52.43 -14.77 151.16
C LEU A 44 51.38 -14.80 150.04
N ARG A 45 51.38 -13.80 149.16
CA ARG A 45 50.55 -13.75 147.96
C ARG A 45 51.32 -13.16 146.79
N LEU A 46 50.89 -13.49 145.58
CA LEU A 46 51.29 -12.74 144.39
C LEU A 46 50.61 -11.35 144.40
N ARG A 47 51.28 -10.35 143.82
CA ARG A 47 50.63 -9.08 143.46
C ARG A 47 49.51 -9.36 142.44
N LYS A 48 48.49 -8.49 142.42
CA LYS A 48 47.41 -8.59 141.43
C LYS A 48 47.89 -8.33 140.00
N ALA A 49 48.90 -7.48 139.84
CA ALA A 49 49.67 -7.31 138.61
C ALA A 49 51.09 -7.78 138.89
N VAL A 50 51.62 -8.65 138.02
CA VAL A 50 52.95 -9.22 138.13
C VAL A 50 53.78 -8.82 136.91
N ASP A 51 55.05 -8.50 137.12
CA ASP A 51 56.02 -8.19 136.08
C ASP A 51 56.79 -9.47 135.74
N LEU A 52 56.55 -10.03 134.56
CA LEU A 52 57.13 -11.30 134.11
C LEU A 52 57.76 -11.12 132.72
N ASP A 53 58.92 -11.72 132.49
CA ASP A 53 59.54 -11.77 131.15
C ASP A 53 58.75 -12.66 130.19
N SER A 54 58.21 -13.76 130.71
CA SER A 54 57.36 -14.67 129.94
C SER A 54 56.44 -15.50 130.84
N ILE A 55 55.30 -15.88 130.28
CA ILE A 55 54.41 -16.92 130.80
C ILE A 55 54.39 -18.04 129.77
N LYS A 56 54.73 -19.25 130.21
CA LYS A 56 54.60 -20.46 129.42
C LYS A 56 53.47 -21.29 130.01
N LEU A 57 52.45 -21.58 129.21
CA LEU A 57 51.40 -22.53 129.53
C LEU A 57 51.59 -23.75 128.62
N GLU A 58 51.70 -24.93 129.22
CA GLU A 58 51.84 -26.19 128.51
C GLU A 58 50.71 -27.11 128.97
N ASN A 59 49.98 -27.69 128.02
CA ASN A 59 48.96 -28.68 128.33
C ASN A 59 49.53 -30.10 128.31
N ASN A 60 48.74 -31.07 128.76
CA ASN A 60 49.15 -32.48 128.81
C ASN A 60 49.33 -33.14 127.42
N VAL A 61 49.12 -32.39 126.32
CA VAL A 61 49.32 -32.84 124.94
C VAL A 61 50.47 -32.12 124.23
N GLY A 62 51.28 -31.33 124.97
CA GLY A 62 52.51 -30.73 124.46
C GLY A 62 52.32 -29.44 123.64
N GLU A 63 51.10 -28.91 123.55
CA GLU A 63 50.87 -27.59 122.96
C GLU A 63 51.30 -26.51 123.95
N LYS A 64 52.07 -25.55 123.44
CA LYS A 64 52.64 -24.47 124.25
C LYS A 64 52.07 -23.13 123.81
N SER A 65 51.51 -22.41 124.77
CA SER A 65 51.20 -20.99 124.61
C SER A 65 52.25 -20.17 125.36
N PHE A 66 52.77 -19.15 124.69
CA PHE A 66 53.75 -18.23 125.24
C PHE A 66 53.18 -16.82 125.22
N LEU A 67 53.21 -16.15 126.37
CA LEU A 67 52.98 -14.72 126.46
C LEU A 67 54.28 -14.06 126.92
N ASN A 68 54.81 -13.15 126.12
CA ASN A 68 56.01 -12.38 126.45
C ASN A 68 55.91 -10.94 125.92
N SER A 69 57.01 -10.19 126.00
CA SER A 69 57.09 -8.80 125.52
C SER A 69 56.78 -8.60 124.03
N ALA A 70 56.84 -9.66 123.22
CA ALA A 70 56.48 -9.64 121.80
C ALA A 70 54.98 -9.89 121.55
N GLY A 71 54.28 -10.57 122.46
CA GLY A 71 52.85 -10.87 122.39
C GLY A 71 52.49 -12.30 122.80
N LEU A 72 51.32 -12.77 122.36
CA LEU A 72 50.82 -14.13 122.54
C LEU A 72 51.15 -14.99 121.31
N THR A 73 51.79 -16.13 121.51
CA THR A 73 52.05 -17.12 120.46
C THR A 73 51.59 -18.51 120.89
N ILE A 74 51.03 -19.26 119.94
CA ILE A 74 50.71 -20.68 120.10
C ILE A 74 51.68 -21.46 119.20
N GLU A 75 52.40 -22.43 119.76
CA GLU A 75 53.33 -23.27 119.00
C GLU A 75 52.60 -23.99 117.85
N GLY A 76 53.03 -23.75 116.61
CA GLY A 76 52.35 -24.29 115.42
C GLY A 76 50.93 -23.76 115.18
N GLY A 77 50.53 -22.68 115.87
CA GLY A 77 49.18 -22.12 115.83
C GLY A 77 49.16 -20.60 115.58
N PRO A 78 47.98 -19.98 115.76
CA PRO A 78 47.83 -18.53 115.63
C PRO A 78 48.69 -17.73 116.63
N ALA A 79 48.99 -16.48 116.27
CA ALA A 79 49.75 -15.56 117.11
C ALA A 79 49.18 -14.13 117.03
N VAL A 80 49.29 -13.40 118.14
CA VAL A 80 49.00 -11.97 118.26
C VAL A 80 50.25 -11.30 118.81
N THR A 81 50.97 -10.57 117.95
CA THR A 81 52.24 -9.91 118.30
C THR A 81 52.16 -8.42 118.01
N ARG A 82 53.20 -7.68 118.38
CA ARG A 82 53.33 -6.25 118.03
C ARG A 82 53.31 -5.99 116.52
N SER A 83 53.62 -7.00 115.71
CA SER A 83 53.57 -6.93 114.24
C SER A 83 52.19 -7.24 113.65
N GLY A 84 51.21 -7.63 114.48
CA GLY A 84 49.85 -7.95 114.06
C GLY A 84 49.43 -9.38 114.40
N ILE A 85 48.36 -9.83 113.74
CA ILE A 85 47.74 -11.14 113.93
C ILE A 85 48.19 -12.07 112.81
N ASN A 86 48.69 -13.25 113.15
CA ASN A 86 48.96 -14.33 112.22
C ASN A 86 48.02 -15.51 112.51
N ALA A 87 47.18 -15.87 111.54
CA ALA A 87 46.25 -17.00 111.68
C ALA A 87 46.91 -18.37 111.40
N ASN A 88 48.18 -18.40 111.01
CA ASN A 88 48.93 -19.62 110.68
C ASN A 88 48.21 -20.54 109.67
N ASN A 89 47.74 -19.96 108.56
CA ASN A 89 46.96 -20.66 107.52
C ASN A 89 45.66 -21.34 108.00
N THR A 90 45.15 -20.96 109.17
CA THR A 90 43.85 -21.40 109.65
C THR A 90 42.75 -20.41 109.25
N LYS A 91 41.51 -20.90 109.13
CA LYS A 91 40.34 -20.03 108.90
C LYS A 91 40.08 -19.19 110.15
N VAL A 92 39.89 -17.89 109.96
CA VAL A 92 39.31 -17.03 111.00
C VAL A 92 37.79 -17.15 110.90
N THR A 93 37.17 -17.81 111.88
CA THR A 93 35.72 -18.05 111.90
C THR A 93 35.00 -17.02 112.78
N ASN A 94 33.67 -16.94 112.66
CA ASN A 94 32.81 -16.03 113.42
C ASN A 94 33.13 -14.53 113.21
N VAL A 95 33.56 -14.17 112.00
CA VAL A 95 33.72 -12.77 111.59
C VAL A 95 32.36 -12.24 111.14
N THR A 96 31.82 -11.26 111.85
CA THR A 96 30.60 -10.53 111.45
C THR A 96 30.85 -9.75 110.16
N ASP A 97 29.78 -9.39 109.43
CA ASP A 97 29.92 -8.54 108.23
C ASP A 97 30.62 -7.23 108.63
N GLY A 98 31.70 -6.90 107.95
CA GLY A 98 32.36 -5.60 108.09
C GLY A 98 31.72 -4.54 107.21
N ASP A 99 31.97 -3.27 107.45
CA ASP A 99 31.46 -2.21 106.57
C ASP A 99 32.13 -2.26 105.19
N VAL A 100 31.34 -2.24 104.10
CA VAL A 100 31.84 -2.16 102.71
C VAL A 100 31.68 -0.74 102.18
N ASN A 101 32.61 0.13 102.58
CA ASN A 101 32.71 1.51 102.10
C ASN A 101 34.18 1.90 101.84
N SER A 102 34.39 3.02 101.14
CA SER A 102 35.71 3.46 100.66
C SER A 102 36.74 3.74 101.77
N THR A 103 36.30 3.87 103.03
CA THR A 103 37.16 4.17 104.18
C THR A 103 37.34 3.01 105.15
N SER A 104 36.62 1.90 104.94
CA SER A 104 36.59 0.79 105.88
C SER A 104 37.97 0.16 106.09
N LYS A 105 38.22 -0.25 107.34
CA LYS A 105 39.40 -0.99 107.79
C LYS A 105 39.02 -2.33 108.43
N GLU A 106 37.76 -2.71 108.32
CA GLU A 106 37.21 -3.92 108.91
C GLU A 106 37.53 -5.15 108.04
N ALA A 107 37.54 -6.33 108.65
CA ALA A 107 37.70 -7.58 107.92
C ALA A 107 36.39 -7.93 107.20
N VAL A 108 36.48 -8.40 105.96
CA VAL A 108 35.34 -8.94 105.22
C VAL A 108 35.24 -10.45 105.41
N ASN A 109 34.03 -10.97 105.49
CA ASN A 109 33.78 -12.41 105.58
C ASN A 109 33.29 -13.00 104.23
N GLY A 110 32.99 -14.30 104.23
CA GLY A 110 32.56 -15.02 103.04
C GLY A 110 31.20 -14.58 102.48
N SER A 111 30.23 -14.19 103.32
CA SER A 111 28.91 -13.73 102.85
C SER A 111 29.02 -12.45 102.03
N GLN A 112 29.90 -11.53 102.43
CA GLN A 112 30.09 -10.28 101.71
C GLN A 112 30.76 -10.48 100.35
N LEU A 113 31.76 -11.35 100.26
CA LEU A 113 32.36 -11.71 98.97
C LEU A 113 31.39 -12.47 98.07
N TYR A 114 30.58 -13.36 98.65
CA TYR A 114 29.51 -14.06 97.92
C TYR A 114 28.46 -13.09 97.37
N ASN A 115 28.06 -12.07 98.14
CA ASN A 115 27.12 -11.04 97.67
C ASN A 115 27.68 -10.29 96.44
N VAL A 116 28.99 -10.01 96.40
CA VAL A 116 29.63 -9.42 95.21
C VAL A 116 29.53 -10.37 94.02
N ALA A 117 29.81 -11.66 94.20
CA ALA A 117 29.67 -12.67 93.14
C ALA A 117 28.20 -12.81 92.68
N SER A 118 27.25 -12.71 93.59
CA SER A 118 25.80 -12.70 93.29
C SER A 118 25.41 -11.52 92.43
N ASN A 119 25.85 -10.30 92.78
CA ASN A 119 25.57 -9.12 91.97
C ASN A 119 26.12 -9.24 90.54
N VAL A 120 27.29 -9.87 90.38
CA VAL A 120 27.86 -10.15 89.05
C VAL A 120 27.04 -11.21 88.30
N ALA A 121 26.60 -12.27 88.99
CA ALA A 121 25.73 -13.29 88.40
C ALA A 121 24.38 -12.69 87.95
N ASP A 122 23.77 -11.82 88.74
CA ASP A 122 22.51 -11.14 88.40
C ASP A 122 22.64 -10.26 87.16
N LEU A 123 23.78 -9.60 86.96
CA LEU A 123 24.05 -8.80 85.77
C LEU A 123 24.17 -9.65 84.50
N VAL A 124 24.70 -10.88 84.63
CA VAL A 124 24.72 -11.87 83.53
C VAL A 124 23.33 -12.48 83.30
N GLY A 125 22.55 -12.61 84.37
CA GLY A 125 21.19 -13.11 84.37
C GLY A 125 21.09 -14.60 84.76
N PRO A 126 19.97 -15.26 84.43
CA PRO A 126 19.66 -16.62 84.89
C PRO A 126 20.64 -17.69 84.40
N ASP A 127 21.43 -17.39 83.37
CA ASP A 127 22.43 -18.30 82.81
C ASP A 127 23.74 -18.32 83.60
N ALA A 128 23.89 -17.48 84.64
CA ALA A 128 25.05 -17.49 85.50
C ALA A 128 24.94 -18.50 86.64
N LYS A 129 26.09 -19.06 87.05
CA LYS A 129 26.23 -19.96 88.18
C LYS A 129 27.45 -19.56 89.01
N ILE A 130 27.26 -19.44 90.32
CA ILE A 130 28.37 -19.28 91.25
C ILE A 130 28.87 -20.68 91.65
N ASP A 131 30.18 -20.88 91.60
CA ASP A 131 30.82 -22.04 92.21
C ASP A 131 31.05 -21.77 93.72
N PRO A 132 30.34 -22.47 94.63
CA PRO A 132 30.47 -22.23 96.06
C PRO A 132 31.86 -22.58 96.63
N ALA A 133 32.67 -23.38 95.91
CA ALA A 133 34.01 -23.74 96.36
C ALA A 133 35.06 -22.67 96.01
N THR A 134 34.89 -21.98 94.88
CA THR A 134 35.87 -21.03 94.34
C THR A 134 35.41 -19.58 94.35
N GLY A 135 34.09 -19.33 94.46
CA GLY A 135 33.48 -18.01 94.31
C GLY A 135 33.39 -17.54 92.84
N ASN A 136 33.82 -18.35 91.88
CA ASN A 136 33.82 -17.99 90.47
C ASN A 136 32.39 -17.94 89.91
N VAL A 137 32.12 -16.91 89.11
CA VAL A 137 30.89 -16.82 88.31
C VAL A 137 31.17 -17.43 86.93
N THR A 138 30.43 -18.47 86.58
CA THR A 138 30.52 -19.18 85.30
C THR A 138 29.14 -19.28 84.64
N VAL A 139 29.07 -19.85 83.45
CA VAL A 139 27.78 -20.14 82.79
C VAL A 139 27.23 -21.47 83.33
N ALA A 140 25.96 -21.47 83.71
CA ALA A 140 25.25 -22.61 84.28
C ALA A 140 25.19 -23.80 83.30
N ASP A 141 24.90 -23.52 82.03
CA ASP A 141 24.92 -24.50 80.94
C ASP A 141 25.83 -23.98 79.81
N PRO A 142 27.08 -24.47 79.70
CA PRO A 142 28.01 -24.03 78.65
C PRO A 142 27.53 -24.31 77.23
N THR A 143 26.60 -25.27 77.04
CA THR A 143 26.06 -25.59 75.72
C THR A 143 25.01 -24.58 75.27
N LYS A 144 24.20 -24.09 76.22
CA LYS A 144 23.24 -22.99 75.98
C LYS A 144 23.92 -21.63 75.96
N GLY A 145 24.93 -21.40 76.80
CA GLY A 145 25.60 -20.11 76.90
C GLY A 145 24.72 -19.02 77.52
N ILE A 146 25.23 -17.79 77.54
CA ILE A 146 24.48 -16.61 77.99
C ILE A 146 23.44 -16.23 76.92
N GLY A 147 22.18 -16.06 77.33
CA GLY A 147 21.07 -15.69 76.45
C GLY A 147 20.80 -16.71 75.33
N GLU A 148 21.06 -17.99 75.58
CA GLU A 148 20.96 -19.09 74.61
C GLU A 148 21.81 -18.90 73.34
N THR A 149 22.84 -18.05 73.39
CA THR A 149 23.72 -17.75 72.25
C THR A 149 24.78 -18.83 71.99
N GLY A 150 24.90 -19.82 72.87
CA GLY A 150 25.97 -20.82 72.88
C GLY A 150 27.35 -20.22 73.20
N LYS A 151 27.41 -19.08 73.92
CA LYS A 151 28.67 -18.37 74.26
C LYS A 151 28.85 -18.21 75.77
N GLY A 152 30.10 -18.38 76.20
CA GLY A 152 30.51 -18.33 77.61
C GLY A 152 30.83 -16.93 78.16
N THR A 153 30.86 -15.91 77.31
CA THR A 153 31.17 -14.53 77.70
C THR A 153 30.11 -13.57 77.16
N ILE A 154 29.85 -12.47 77.89
CA ILE A 154 28.88 -11.44 77.47
C ILE A 154 29.24 -10.88 76.09
N GLY A 155 30.53 -10.56 75.88
CA GLY A 155 31.00 -9.98 74.62
C GLY A 155 30.76 -10.90 73.42
N ASP A 156 31.01 -12.20 73.56
CA ASP A 156 30.77 -13.14 72.46
C ASP A 156 29.28 -13.45 72.26
N ALA A 157 28.48 -13.47 73.34
CA ALA A 157 27.03 -13.58 73.25
C ALA A 157 26.43 -12.42 72.43
N ILE A 158 26.84 -11.18 72.72
CA ILE A 158 26.41 -9.99 71.96
C ILE A 158 26.84 -10.08 70.49
N LYS A 159 28.08 -10.49 70.21
CA LYS A 159 28.54 -10.71 68.82
C LYS A 159 27.69 -11.76 68.11
N ALA A 160 27.31 -12.85 68.78
CA ALA A 160 26.47 -13.90 68.22
C ALA A 160 25.08 -13.36 67.86
N VAL A 161 24.46 -12.58 68.74
CA VAL A 161 23.18 -11.90 68.47
C VAL A 161 23.29 -10.93 67.29
N ASN A 162 24.32 -10.08 67.25
CA ASN A 162 24.53 -9.14 66.14
C ASN A 162 24.75 -9.87 64.80
N LYS A 163 25.48 -10.98 64.81
CA LYS A 163 25.65 -11.84 63.62
C LYS A 163 24.32 -12.45 63.19
N ALA A 164 23.53 -12.98 64.12
CA ALA A 164 22.22 -13.55 63.83
C ALA A 164 21.25 -12.49 63.27
N ALA A 165 21.22 -11.29 63.86
CA ALA A 165 20.42 -10.16 63.37
C ALA A 165 20.85 -9.72 61.96
N THR A 166 22.17 -9.69 61.69
CA THR A 166 22.70 -9.41 60.35
C THR A 166 22.27 -10.47 59.35
N ALA A 167 22.36 -11.75 59.71
CA ALA A 167 21.96 -12.86 58.85
C ALA A 167 20.44 -12.95 58.63
N ALA A 168 19.64 -12.52 59.60
CA ALA A 168 18.17 -12.47 59.50
C ALA A 168 17.68 -11.34 58.58
N LYS A 169 18.52 -10.34 58.29
CA LYS A 169 18.16 -9.22 57.39
C LYS A 169 17.94 -9.75 55.98
N THR A 170 16.70 -9.71 55.51
CA THR A 170 16.35 -10.05 54.13
C THR A 170 16.68 -8.90 53.17
N THR A 171 17.04 -9.26 51.94
CA THR A 171 17.37 -8.31 50.87
C THR A 171 16.49 -8.55 49.66
N VAL A 172 16.00 -7.47 49.04
CA VAL A 172 15.28 -7.53 47.76
C VAL A 172 16.18 -6.90 46.70
N LYS A 173 16.49 -7.65 45.65
CA LYS A 173 17.30 -7.18 44.51
C LYS A 173 16.37 -6.84 43.35
N GLU A 174 16.63 -5.71 42.70
CA GLU A 174 15.98 -5.38 41.43
C GLU A 174 16.41 -6.35 40.32
N GLY A 175 15.43 -6.89 39.60
CA GLY A 175 15.62 -7.63 38.36
C GLY A 175 15.24 -6.79 37.13
N ASP A 176 15.30 -7.40 35.95
CA ASP A 176 14.87 -6.74 34.71
C ASP A 176 13.40 -6.30 34.82
N ASN A 177 13.07 -5.15 34.22
CA ASN A 177 11.72 -4.56 34.20
C ASN A 177 11.08 -4.22 35.56
N ILE A 178 11.76 -4.46 36.68
CA ILE A 178 11.31 -4.10 38.03
C ILE A 178 12.08 -2.88 38.52
N THR A 179 11.50 -2.12 39.44
CA THR A 179 12.16 -1.13 40.30
C THR A 179 11.90 -1.49 41.75
N VAL A 180 12.93 -1.42 42.60
CA VAL A 180 12.80 -1.68 44.03
C VAL A 180 13.25 -0.45 44.82
N THR A 181 12.34 0.15 45.58
CA THR A 181 12.62 1.35 46.40
C THR A 181 12.56 1.00 47.89
N PRO A 182 13.69 1.03 48.62
CA PRO A 182 13.70 0.80 50.06
C PRO A 182 13.28 2.07 50.81
N THR A 183 12.46 1.90 51.85
CA THR A 183 12.06 2.97 52.78
C THR A 183 12.23 2.49 54.22
N THR A 184 12.91 3.28 55.06
CA THR A 184 13.03 2.99 56.49
C THR A 184 11.75 3.39 57.21
N ASN A 185 11.19 2.45 57.97
CA ASN A 185 9.98 2.64 58.77
C ASN A 185 10.33 3.27 60.13
N THR A 186 9.32 3.77 60.85
CA THR A 186 9.49 4.39 62.18
C THR A 186 9.97 3.42 63.25
N ASP A 187 9.71 2.12 63.09
CA ASP A 187 10.19 1.05 63.96
C ASP A 187 11.62 0.57 63.62
N GLY A 188 12.28 1.20 62.63
CA GLY A 188 13.61 0.85 62.16
C GLY A 188 13.66 -0.30 61.14
N SER A 189 12.52 -0.95 60.82
CA SER A 189 12.45 -1.94 59.74
C SER A 189 12.52 -1.28 58.35
N THR A 190 12.69 -2.06 57.29
CA THR A 190 12.76 -1.54 55.91
C THR A 190 11.64 -2.14 55.07
N THR A 191 10.80 -1.28 54.48
CA THR A 191 9.81 -1.65 53.46
C THR A 191 10.45 -1.56 52.08
N TYR A 192 10.34 -2.61 51.26
CA TYR A 192 10.77 -2.59 49.86
C TYR A 192 9.55 -2.48 48.94
N THR A 193 9.33 -1.30 48.36
CA THR A 193 8.26 -1.11 47.37
C THR A 193 8.73 -1.61 46.01
N VAL A 194 8.06 -2.65 45.51
CA VAL A 194 8.35 -3.27 44.21
C VAL A 194 7.31 -2.79 43.19
N ALA A 195 7.79 -2.24 42.07
CA ALA A 195 6.96 -1.80 40.97
C ALA A 195 7.58 -2.21 39.64
N THR A 196 6.80 -2.21 38.56
CA THR A 196 7.36 -2.34 37.21
C THR A 196 7.98 -1.00 36.80
N LYS A 197 9.01 -1.05 35.95
CA LYS A 197 9.51 0.12 35.22
C LYS A 197 8.39 0.72 34.36
N LYS A 198 8.48 2.02 34.05
CA LYS A 198 7.51 2.67 33.15
C LYS A 198 7.64 2.14 31.72
N ASP A 199 8.87 1.89 31.31
CA ASP A 199 9.21 1.29 30.03
C ASP A 199 9.71 -0.14 30.30
N LEU A 200 9.07 -1.12 29.66
CA LEU A 200 9.41 -2.54 29.79
C LEU A 200 10.20 -2.98 28.56
N ASP A 201 11.37 -3.56 28.77
CA ASP A 201 12.14 -4.22 27.73
C ASP A 201 11.73 -5.69 27.68
N VAL A 202 10.90 -6.04 26.68
CA VAL A 202 10.33 -7.38 26.52
C VAL A 202 10.36 -7.78 25.04
N THR A 203 10.53 -9.07 24.78
CA THR A 203 10.54 -9.62 23.42
C THR A 203 9.15 -9.80 22.84
N SER A 204 8.15 -10.00 23.69
CA SER A 204 6.75 -10.16 23.29
C SER A 204 5.78 -9.75 24.40
N VAL A 205 4.63 -9.20 24.01
CA VAL A 205 3.48 -8.92 24.86
C VAL A 205 2.26 -9.59 24.26
N THR A 206 1.57 -10.40 25.05
CA THR A 206 0.29 -11.02 24.66
C THR A 206 -0.82 -10.44 25.53
N ALA A 207 -1.81 -9.80 24.89
CA ALA A 207 -2.99 -9.22 25.52
C ALA A 207 -4.25 -9.84 24.88
N GLY A 208 -4.80 -10.87 25.52
CA GLY A 208 -5.88 -11.67 24.96
C GLY A 208 -5.43 -12.36 23.68
N ASN A 209 -6.16 -12.13 22.58
CA ASN A 209 -5.82 -12.69 21.26
C ASN A 209 -4.76 -11.88 20.51
N THR A 210 -4.29 -10.76 21.06
CA THR A 210 -3.32 -9.87 20.41
C THR A 210 -1.92 -10.16 20.92
N THR A 211 -0.99 -10.39 20.01
CA THR A 211 0.43 -10.55 20.31
C THR A 211 1.21 -9.45 19.59
N VAL A 212 2.07 -8.74 20.34
CA VAL A 212 3.08 -7.83 19.79
C VAL A 212 4.44 -8.42 20.10
N ASN A 213 5.27 -8.63 19.09
CA ASN A 213 6.62 -9.16 19.25
C ASN A 213 7.56 -8.59 18.19
N THR A 214 8.78 -9.15 18.09
CA THR A 214 9.80 -8.73 17.13
C THR A 214 9.38 -8.85 15.65
N ASN A 215 8.36 -9.65 15.35
CA ASN A 215 7.80 -9.78 13.99
C ASN A 215 6.67 -8.77 13.71
N GLY A 216 6.05 -8.17 14.73
CA GLY A 216 4.97 -7.19 14.59
C GLY A 216 3.75 -7.48 15.48
N LEU A 217 2.56 -7.13 15.01
CA LEU A 217 1.25 -7.29 15.64
C LEU A 217 0.47 -8.43 14.98
N THR A 218 -0.04 -9.38 15.77
CA THR A 218 -0.93 -10.46 15.29
C THR A 218 -2.15 -10.55 16.19
N ILE A 219 -3.35 -10.63 15.60
CA ILE A 219 -4.57 -10.99 16.31
C ILE A 219 -4.95 -12.42 15.90
N THR A 220 -4.98 -13.36 16.85
CA THR A 220 -5.37 -14.76 16.58
C THR A 220 -6.79 -14.81 16.01
N GLY A 221 -6.95 -15.44 14.84
CA GLY A 221 -8.22 -15.48 14.10
C GLY A 221 -8.64 -14.14 13.47
N GLY A 222 -7.73 -13.15 13.44
CA GLY A 222 -7.96 -11.77 13.02
C GLY A 222 -6.90 -11.24 12.05
N PRO A 223 -6.88 -9.92 11.81
CA PRO A 223 -5.84 -9.25 11.04
C PRO A 223 -4.46 -9.32 11.69
N SER A 224 -3.41 -9.09 10.90
CA SER A 224 -2.04 -8.93 11.38
C SER A 224 -1.27 -7.85 10.60
N VAL A 225 -0.30 -7.23 11.28
CA VAL A 225 0.66 -6.28 10.72
C VAL A 225 2.05 -6.76 11.12
N THR A 226 2.75 -7.40 10.19
CA THR A 226 4.04 -8.03 10.46
C THR A 226 5.12 -7.50 9.52
N ARG A 227 6.37 -7.93 9.70
CA ARG A 227 7.46 -7.67 8.74
C ARG A 227 7.15 -8.20 7.33
N GLY A 228 6.26 -9.19 7.20
CA GLY A 228 5.80 -9.72 5.92
C GLY A 228 4.73 -8.86 5.22
N GLY A 229 4.20 -7.83 5.88
CA GLY A 229 3.14 -6.96 5.36
C GLY A 229 1.88 -6.96 6.23
N ILE A 230 0.77 -6.56 5.62
CA ILE A 230 -0.54 -6.46 6.26
C ILE A 230 -1.43 -7.58 5.73
N ASP A 231 -1.97 -8.39 6.63
CA ASP A 231 -3.01 -9.38 6.33
C ASP A 231 -4.31 -8.94 7.02
N ALA A 232 -5.39 -8.79 6.25
CA ALA A 232 -6.70 -8.42 6.78
C ALA A 232 -7.44 -9.61 7.45
N GLY A 233 -6.93 -10.83 7.32
CA GLY A 233 -7.56 -12.04 7.85
C GLY A 233 -8.95 -12.27 7.27
N ASP A 234 -9.06 -12.26 5.94
CA ASP A 234 -10.30 -12.44 5.17
C ASP A 234 -11.45 -11.48 5.54
N ARG A 235 -11.11 -10.26 5.99
CA ARG A 235 -12.07 -9.21 6.33
C ARG A 235 -12.02 -8.05 5.34
N VAL A 236 -13.15 -7.36 5.21
CA VAL A 236 -13.24 -6.12 4.45
C VAL A 236 -12.44 -5.03 5.16
N ILE A 237 -11.54 -4.36 4.43
CA ILE A 237 -10.87 -3.14 4.89
C ILE A 237 -11.78 -1.94 4.59
N SER A 238 -12.44 -1.42 5.62
CA SER A 238 -13.30 -0.23 5.52
C SER A 238 -12.53 1.06 5.85
N GLY A 239 -13.12 2.23 5.54
CA GLY A 239 -12.49 3.53 5.82
C GLY A 239 -11.32 3.92 4.91
N VAL A 240 -11.10 3.17 3.81
CA VAL A 240 -10.08 3.50 2.81
C VAL A 240 -10.52 4.73 2.01
N LYS A 241 -9.82 5.85 2.18
CA LYS A 241 -9.97 7.05 1.33
C LYS A 241 -9.69 6.69 -0.13
N ALA A 242 -10.29 7.41 -1.08
CA ALA A 242 -9.98 7.22 -2.49
C ALA A 242 -8.47 7.45 -2.72
N GLY A 243 -7.80 6.42 -3.21
CA GLY A 243 -6.36 6.47 -3.48
C GLY A 243 -6.07 7.28 -4.76
N ASP A 244 -4.86 7.77 -4.91
CA ASP A 244 -4.42 8.33 -6.19
C ASP A 244 -4.46 7.26 -7.29
N VAL A 245 -5.04 7.61 -8.45
CA VAL A 245 -5.12 6.72 -9.63
C VAL A 245 -4.16 7.26 -10.68
N SER A 246 -2.86 7.06 -10.42
CA SER A 246 -1.78 7.40 -11.34
C SER A 246 -0.92 6.17 -11.64
N ALA A 247 -0.14 6.23 -12.73
CA ALA A 247 0.65 5.08 -13.22
C ALA A 247 1.64 4.51 -12.19
N ASN A 248 2.09 5.33 -11.24
CA ASN A 248 3.06 4.95 -10.22
C ASN A 248 2.46 4.83 -8.82
N SER A 249 1.15 4.99 -8.67
CA SER A 249 0.48 4.94 -7.37
C SER A 249 0.69 3.59 -6.67
N LYS A 250 0.88 3.65 -5.35
CA LYS A 250 0.97 2.50 -4.44
C LYS A 250 -0.14 2.54 -3.39
N GLU A 251 -1.12 3.42 -3.57
CA GLU A 251 -2.25 3.57 -2.66
C GLU A 251 -3.30 2.49 -2.93
N ALA A 252 -4.02 2.10 -1.88
CA ALA A 252 -5.16 1.19 -2.03
C ALA A 252 -6.32 1.93 -2.72
N VAL A 253 -6.92 1.31 -3.74
CA VAL A 253 -8.16 1.81 -4.36
C VAL A 253 -9.37 1.30 -3.60
N ASN A 254 -10.37 2.15 -3.43
CA ASN A 254 -11.62 1.76 -2.78
C ASN A 254 -12.75 1.47 -3.80
N GLY A 255 -13.87 0.94 -3.30
CA GLY A 255 -15.01 0.56 -4.14
C GLY A 255 -15.60 1.69 -4.98
N SER A 256 -15.55 2.95 -4.51
CA SER A 256 -16.08 4.10 -5.27
C SER A 256 -15.29 4.39 -6.55
N GLN A 257 -13.97 4.12 -6.54
CA GLN A 257 -13.10 4.34 -7.69
C GLN A 257 -13.29 3.25 -8.75
N LEU A 258 -13.42 2.00 -8.32
CA LEU A 258 -13.77 0.89 -9.20
C LEU A 258 -15.17 1.10 -9.80
N TYR A 259 -16.12 1.53 -8.97
CA TYR A 259 -17.47 1.87 -9.43
C TYR A 259 -17.45 2.98 -10.50
N ALA A 260 -16.71 4.07 -10.28
CA ALA A 260 -16.58 5.14 -11.27
C ALA A 260 -15.98 4.66 -12.61
N THR A 261 -15.04 3.72 -12.56
CA THR A 261 -14.49 3.07 -13.77
C THR A 261 -15.55 2.22 -14.47
N ASN A 262 -16.29 1.40 -13.71
CA ASN A 262 -17.37 0.57 -14.25
C ASN A 262 -18.47 1.41 -14.90
N THR A 263 -18.86 2.54 -14.30
CA THR A 263 -19.83 3.47 -14.91
C THR A 263 -19.33 4.03 -16.25
N LYS A 264 -18.03 4.36 -16.36
CA LYS A 264 -17.44 4.79 -17.64
C LYS A 264 -17.46 3.66 -18.68
N LEU A 265 -17.16 2.43 -18.26
CA LEU A 265 -17.19 1.25 -19.12
C LEU A 265 -18.60 0.95 -19.64
N ASP A 266 -19.62 1.06 -18.80
CA ASP A 266 -21.03 0.92 -19.19
C ASP A 266 -21.41 1.97 -20.26
N GLY A 267 -20.91 3.21 -20.11
CA GLY A 267 -21.08 4.26 -21.12
C GLY A 267 -20.41 3.94 -22.46
N VAL A 268 -19.22 3.32 -22.46
CA VAL A 268 -18.56 2.84 -23.68
C VAL A 268 -19.36 1.70 -24.32
N LYS A 269 -19.82 0.74 -23.51
CA LYS A 269 -20.67 -0.36 -23.98
C LYS A 269 -21.92 0.19 -24.66
N ALA A 270 -22.62 1.14 -24.04
CA ALA A 270 -23.80 1.77 -24.63
C ALA A 270 -23.49 2.45 -25.97
N LYS A 271 -22.39 3.20 -26.07
CA LYS A 271 -21.97 3.84 -27.34
C LYS A 271 -21.64 2.81 -28.42
N ALA A 272 -20.93 1.74 -28.07
CA ALA A 272 -20.62 0.65 -29.00
C ALA A 272 -21.89 -0.05 -29.49
N ASP A 273 -22.85 -0.30 -28.60
CA ASP A 273 -24.15 -0.88 -28.95
C ASP A 273 -24.93 0.03 -29.93
N THR A 274 -24.85 1.37 -29.77
CA THR A 274 -25.53 2.33 -30.66
C THR A 274 -24.82 2.60 -31.99
N ALA A 275 -23.48 2.50 -32.07
CA ALA A 275 -22.73 2.85 -33.28
C ALA A 275 -23.04 1.96 -34.50
N VAL A 276 -23.59 0.76 -34.28
CA VAL A 276 -24.01 -0.16 -35.36
C VAL A 276 -25.43 0.15 -35.87
N GLN A 277 -26.20 1.00 -35.17
CA GLN A 277 -27.62 1.23 -35.45
C GLN A 277 -27.90 2.36 -36.48
N ASP A 278 -26.89 3.13 -36.89
CA ASP A 278 -27.06 4.34 -37.72
C ASP A 278 -26.75 4.16 -39.22
N VAL A 279 -26.54 2.94 -39.70
CA VAL A 279 -26.41 2.69 -41.16
C VAL A 279 -27.80 2.67 -41.80
N LYS A 280 -28.29 3.84 -42.22
CA LYS A 280 -29.54 4.01 -42.99
C LYS A 280 -29.22 4.39 -44.43
N SER A 281 -29.93 3.79 -45.39
CA SER A 281 -29.91 4.28 -46.78
C SER A 281 -30.70 5.59 -46.86
N GLY A 282 -30.14 6.62 -47.50
CA GLY A 282 -30.89 7.84 -47.81
C GLY A 282 -32.04 7.63 -48.80
N ASP A 283 -32.04 6.48 -49.49
CA ASP A 283 -33.13 5.99 -50.34
C ASP A 283 -33.33 4.49 -50.10
N GLU A 284 -34.38 4.13 -49.35
CA GLU A 284 -34.70 2.73 -48.99
C GLU A 284 -35.11 1.86 -50.20
N ASN A 285 -35.32 2.48 -51.38
CA ASN A 285 -35.61 1.78 -52.62
C ASN A 285 -34.35 1.41 -53.41
N ALA A 286 -33.21 2.08 -53.17
CA ALA A 286 -31.95 1.80 -53.85
C ALA A 286 -31.12 0.71 -53.14
N LEU A 287 -31.06 0.77 -51.81
CA LEU A 287 -30.32 -0.19 -50.97
C LEU A 287 -31.14 -0.60 -49.74
N THR A 288 -30.93 -1.83 -49.29
CA THR A 288 -31.34 -2.28 -47.95
C THR A 288 -30.11 -2.46 -47.08
N ALA A 289 -30.15 -1.94 -45.86
CA ALA A 289 -29.18 -2.22 -44.81
C ALA A 289 -29.87 -3.06 -43.73
N VAL A 290 -29.44 -4.31 -43.55
CA VAL A 290 -30.00 -5.21 -42.54
C VAL A 290 -28.89 -5.60 -41.58
N LYS A 291 -29.11 -5.35 -40.28
CA LYS A 291 -28.21 -5.76 -39.20
C LYS A 291 -28.56 -7.17 -38.75
N ASP A 292 -27.55 -8.01 -38.60
CA ASP A 292 -27.71 -9.29 -37.90
C ASP A 292 -27.82 -9.03 -36.37
N PRO A 293 -28.85 -9.56 -35.68
CA PRO A 293 -29.01 -9.38 -34.23
C PRO A 293 -27.95 -10.12 -33.41
N ASN A 294 -27.29 -11.15 -33.96
CA ASN A 294 -26.32 -12.01 -33.27
C ASN A 294 -24.88 -11.73 -33.67
N THR A 295 -24.65 -11.13 -34.84
CA THR A 295 -23.33 -10.72 -35.32
C THR A 295 -23.39 -9.23 -35.62
N ASN A 296 -22.45 -8.40 -35.14
CA ASN A 296 -22.44 -6.94 -35.38
C ASN A 296 -22.14 -6.56 -36.85
N ILE A 297 -22.57 -7.40 -37.80
CA ILE A 297 -22.42 -7.24 -39.24
C ILE A 297 -23.68 -6.55 -39.78
N VAL A 298 -23.46 -5.47 -40.55
CA VAL A 298 -24.49 -4.82 -41.35
C VAL A 298 -24.31 -5.24 -42.80
N THR A 299 -25.28 -5.99 -43.32
CA THR A 299 -25.30 -6.38 -44.73
C THR A 299 -25.98 -5.29 -45.53
N VAL A 300 -25.24 -4.72 -46.49
CA VAL A 300 -25.77 -3.74 -47.44
C VAL A 300 -26.02 -4.46 -48.77
N THR A 301 -27.25 -4.43 -49.24
CA THR A 301 -27.65 -5.11 -50.49
C THR A 301 -28.29 -4.11 -51.45
N PRO A 302 -27.78 -3.96 -52.69
CA PRO A 302 -28.45 -3.18 -53.73
C PRO A 302 -29.75 -3.87 -54.15
N LYS A 303 -30.85 -3.12 -54.26
CA LYS A 303 -32.11 -3.60 -54.85
C LYS A 303 -32.03 -3.43 -56.37
N LEU A 304 -31.50 -4.43 -57.07
CA LEU A 304 -31.44 -4.44 -58.55
C LEU A 304 -32.72 -5.09 -59.11
N SER A 305 -33.44 -4.40 -59.99
CA SER A 305 -34.76 -4.87 -60.46
C SER A 305 -34.90 -4.88 -61.99
N GLY A 306 -34.07 -5.63 -62.71
CA GLY A 306 -34.27 -5.97 -64.14
C GLY A 306 -33.74 -4.96 -65.17
N ASP A 307 -34.04 -5.20 -66.45
CA ASP A 307 -33.57 -4.39 -67.58
C ASP A 307 -34.55 -3.24 -67.94
N LEU A 308 -34.01 -2.07 -68.33
CA LEU A 308 -34.77 -0.89 -68.80
C LEU A 308 -35.18 -0.93 -70.29
N VAL A 309 -34.77 -1.96 -71.03
CA VAL A 309 -35.09 -2.09 -72.46
C VAL A 309 -36.40 -2.82 -72.67
N ASP A 310 -37.23 -2.31 -73.59
CA ASP A 310 -38.40 -3.04 -74.06
C ASP A 310 -38.01 -4.11 -75.11
N ALA A 311 -38.98 -4.92 -75.53
CA ALA A 311 -38.77 -6.01 -76.48
C ALA A 311 -38.33 -5.55 -77.89
N ASP A 312 -38.53 -4.26 -78.20
CA ASP A 312 -38.18 -3.65 -79.49
C ASP A 312 -36.83 -2.91 -79.42
N GLY A 313 -36.16 -2.93 -78.26
CA GLY A 313 -34.86 -2.32 -78.04
C GLY A 313 -34.91 -0.81 -77.80
N ASN A 314 -36.08 -0.25 -77.49
CA ASN A 314 -36.22 1.16 -77.13
C ASN A 314 -35.93 1.37 -75.64
N ILE A 315 -35.38 2.55 -75.33
CA ILE A 315 -35.16 3.01 -73.96
C ILE A 315 -36.08 4.21 -73.74
N THR A 316 -36.96 4.12 -72.74
CA THR A 316 -37.78 5.25 -72.27
C THR A 316 -37.26 5.76 -70.92
N ALA A 317 -37.45 7.05 -70.63
CA ALA A 317 -37.02 7.60 -69.35
C ALA A 317 -37.80 6.94 -68.20
N PRO A 318 -37.15 6.44 -67.14
CA PRO A 318 -37.84 5.75 -66.05
C PRO A 318 -38.73 6.73 -65.26
N THR A 319 -40.03 6.46 -65.23
CA THR A 319 -41.03 7.33 -64.59
C THR A 319 -41.57 6.80 -63.26
N THR A 320 -41.30 5.54 -62.91
CA THR A 320 -41.72 4.95 -61.62
C THR A 320 -40.53 4.59 -60.72
N PRO A 321 -40.70 4.53 -59.39
CA PRO A 321 -39.65 4.08 -58.47
C PRO A 321 -39.11 2.68 -58.79
N ALA A 322 -39.95 1.79 -59.32
CA ALA A 322 -39.53 0.46 -59.76
C ALA A 322 -38.63 0.51 -61.01
N ASP A 323 -38.86 1.48 -61.92
CA ASP A 323 -38.04 1.64 -63.12
C ASP A 323 -36.68 2.30 -62.81
N LYS A 324 -36.58 3.11 -61.75
CA LYS A 324 -35.30 3.71 -61.34
C LYS A 324 -34.26 2.68 -60.85
N GLY A 325 -34.69 1.49 -60.45
CA GLY A 325 -33.82 0.38 -60.03
C GLY A 325 -33.41 -0.58 -61.16
N LYS A 326 -33.91 -0.37 -62.38
CA LYS A 326 -33.54 -1.14 -63.57
C LYS A 326 -32.24 -0.61 -64.20
N LEU A 327 -31.44 -1.48 -64.79
CA LEU A 327 -30.20 -1.11 -65.48
C LEU A 327 -30.33 -1.33 -67.00
N VAL A 328 -29.50 -0.67 -67.80
CA VAL A 328 -29.24 -1.06 -69.20
C VAL A 328 -27.87 -1.73 -69.26
N THR A 329 -27.75 -2.85 -69.97
CA THR A 329 -26.45 -3.48 -70.18
C THR A 329 -25.70 -2.80 -71.34
N ALA A 330 -24.37 -2.85 -71.32
CA ALA A 330 -23.56 -2.38 -72.45
C ALA A 330 -23.93 -3.09 -73.77
N GLY A 331 -24.35 -4.36 -73.68
CA GLY A 331 -24.85 -5.13 -74.83
C GLY A 331 -26.16 -4.56 -75.39
N THR A 332 -27.11 -4.20 -74.52
CA THR A 332 -28.38 -3.60 -74.96
C THR A 332 -28.22 -2.23 -75.62
N VAL A 333 -27.29 -1.40 -75.12
CA VAL A 333 -26.98 -0.10 -75.74
C VAL A 333 -26.34 -0.28 -77.13
N ALA A 334 -25.42 -1.22 -77.27
CA ALA A 334 -24.78 -1.52 -78.55
C ALA A 334 -25.80 -2.03 -79.60
N GLN A 335 -26.74 -2.88 -79.18
CA GLN A 335 -27.77 -3.42 -80.07
C GLN A 335 -28.77 -2.35 -80.54
N ALA A 336 -29.15 -1.42 -79.67
CA ALA A 336 -30.02 -0.30 -80.03
C ALA A 336 -29.36 0.63 -81.07
N LEU A 337 -28.07 0.95 -80.89
CA LEU A 337 -27.32 1.76 -81.85
C LEU A 337 -27.23 1.09 -83.23
N ALA A 338 -26.96 -0.22 -83.27
CA ALA A 338 -26.82 -0.98 -84.52
C ALA A 338 -28.13 -1.07 -85.35
N ASN A 339 -29.28 -0.85 -84.71
CA ASN A 339 -30.59 -0.91 -85.36
C ASN A 339 -31.10 0.48 -85.83
N THR A 340 -30.38 1.57 -85.56
CA THR A 340 -30.72 2.90 -86.10
C THR A 340 -30.53 2.96 -87.62
N HIS A 341 -31.52 3.47 -88.34
CA HIS A 341 -31.54 3.57 -89.80
C HIS A 341 -32.48 4.70 -90.25
N PHE A 342 -32.27 5.22 -91.46
CA PHE A 342 -33.31 5.96 -92.19
C PHE A 342 -33.77 5.16 -93.41
N VAL A 343 -34.92 5.49 -93.97
CA VAL A 343 -35.50 4.77 -95.11
C VAL A 343 -35.43 5.64 -96.36
N VAL A 344 -34.98 5.06 -97.47
CA VAL A 344 -35.04 5.68 -98.80
C VAL A 344 -36.13 4.99 -99.61
N ASP A 345 -37.00 5.79 -100.20
CA ASP A 345 -38.16 5.33 -100.95
C ASP A 345 -38.23 6.08 -102.30
N THR A 346 -38.42 5.35 -103.40
CA THR A 346 -38.43 5.91 -104.77
C THR A 346 -39.81 5.72 -105.37
N LYS A 347 -40.57 6.80 -105.53
CA LYS A 347 -41.96 6.79 -106.01
C LYS A 347 -42.18 7.88 -107.07
N ALA A 348 -43.00 7.60 -108.08
CA ALA A 348 -43.48 8.63 -109.01
C ALA A 348 -44.78 9.26 -108.51
N THR A 349 -44.93 10.57 -108.73
CA THR A 349 -46.19 11.30 -108.52
C THR A 349 -46.78 11.65 -109.89
N ASP A 350 -46.08 12.48 -110.67
CA ASP A 350 -46.50 12.92 -112.02
C ASP A 350 -45.46 12.58 -113.11
N GLY A 351 -44.31 12.00 -112.72
CA GLY A 351 -43.23 11.60 -113.62
C GLY A 351 -43.25 10.11 -113.97
N GLU A 352 -42.21 9.65 -114.64
CA GLU A 352 -42.03 8.24 -115.01
C GLU A 352 -41.18 7.50 -113.96
N LEU A 353 -41.63 6.32 -113.53
CA LEU A 353 -40.88 5.41 -112.68
C LEU A 353 -40.43 4.22 -113.52
N ASP A 354 -39.15 3.86 -113.44
CA ASP A 354 -38.67 2.63 -114.06
C ASP A 354 -39.33 1.40 -113.38
N SER A 355 -39.78 0.43 -114.19
CA SER A 355 -40.51 -0.75 -113.70
C SER A 355 -39.70 -1.67 -112.78
N THR A 356 -38.39 -1.47 -112.67
CA THR A 356 -37.48 -2.20 -111.77
C THR A 356 -37.21 -1.48 -110.43
N SER A 357 -37.83 -0.32 -110.20
CA SER A 357 -37.62 0.47 -108.97
C SER A 357 -38.12 -0.26 -107.71
N GLN A 358 -37.38 -0.13 -106.60
CA GLN A 358 -37.70 -0.69 -105.28
C GLN A 358 -38.00 0.41 -104.25
N ALA A 359 -38.64 0.04 -103.14
CA ALA A 359 -39.07 0.94 -102.05
C ALA A 359 -38.58 0.46 -100.67
N ASP A 360 -38.68 1.33 -99.67
CA ASP A 360 -38.44 1.06 -98.24
C ASP A 360 -37.07 0.47 -97.85
N GLN A 361 -36.01 0.84 -98.57
CA GLN A 361 -34.68 0.37 -98.22
C GLN A 361 -34.19 1.02 -96.92
N LYS A 362 -33.93 0.19 -95.90
CA LYS A 362 -33.29 0.61 -94.65
C LYS A 362 -31.81 0.90 -94.89
N ILE A 363 -31.40 2.14 -94.65
CA ILE A 363 -30.02 2.60 -94.73
C ILE A 363 -29.47 2.71 -93.32
N LYS A 364 -28.65 1.72 -92.95
CA LYS A 364 -27.91 1.71 -91.68
C LYS A 364 -26.68 2.61 -91.77
N ALA A 365 -26.10 2.94 -90.63
CA ALA A 365 -24.81 3.63 -90.57
C ALA A 365 -23.74 2.88 -91.39
N GLY A 366 -23.05 3.58 -92.30
CA GLY A 366 -22.05 3.02 -93.20
C GLY A 366 -22.57 2.57 -94.57
N ASN A 367 -23.88 2.46 -94.78
CA ASN A 367 -24.45 2.17 -96.11
C ASN A 367 -24.32 3.41 -97.02
N LYS A 368 -23.98 3.19 -98.31
CA LYS A 368 -23.86 4.26 -99.31
C LYS A 368 -25.14 4.41 -100.11
N VAL A 369 -25.74 5.61 -100.11
CA VAL A 369 -26.78 6.00 -101.06
C VAL A 369 -26.11 6.71 -102.24
N THR A 370 -26.45 6.31 -103.47
CA THR A 370 -25.89 6.91 -104.69
C THR A 370 -26.99 7.61 -105.46
N LEU A 371 -26.82 8.91 -105.71
CA LEU A 371 -27.74 9.76 -106.45
C LEU A 371 -27.13 10.03 -107.84
N GLN A 372 -27.81 9.62 -108.90
CA GLN A 372 -27.28 9.65 -110.27
C GLN A 372 -28.15 10.55 -111.17
N ALA A 373 -27.52 11.42 -111.97
CA ALA A 373 -28.22 12.20 -113.00
C ALA A 373 -28.18 11.48 -114.35
N GLY A 374 -29.34 11.38 -115.00
CA GLY A 374 -29.45 10.86 -116.37
C GLY A 374 -28.90 11.83 -117.42
N LYS A 375 -28.91 11.41 -118.69
CA LYS A 375 -28.26 12.08 -119.84
C LYS A 375 -28.51 13.61 -119.96
N ASN A 376 -29.72 14.05 -119.65
CA ASN A 376 -30.17 15.44 -119.80
C ASN A 376 -30.19 16.26 -118.50
N LEU A 377 -29.84 15.61 -117.38
CA LEU A 377 -29.75 16.24 -116.07
C LEU A 377 -28.27 16.42 -115.68
N LYS A 378 -28.01 17.42 -114.84
CA LYS A 378 -26.76 17.58 -114.10
C LYS A 378 -27.07 17.50 -112.61
N ALA A 379 -26.32 16.69 -111.87
CA ALA A 379 -26.39 16.62 -110.41
C ALA A 379 -25.13 17.28 -109.83
N LYS A 380 -25.30 18.10 -108.80
CA LYS A 380 -24.22 18.74 -108.06
C LYS A 380 -24.41 18.49 -106.57
N GLN A 381 -23.42 17.88 -105.92
CA GLN A 381 -23.38 17.74 -104.48
C GLN A 381 -22.43 18.78 -103.87
N THR A 382 -22.86 19.40 -102.77
CA THR A 382 -22.02 20.25 -101.92
C THR A 382 -22.15 19.79 -100.47
N ASN A 383 -21.02 19.74 -99.75
CA ASN A 383 -21.00 19.25 -98.37
C ASN A 383 -20.79 20.43 -97.42
N GLY A 384 -21.63 20.52 -96.38
CA GLY A 384 -21.50 21.45 -95.25
C GLY A 384 -21.30 20.71 -93.93
N THR A 385 -21.30 21.45 -92.82
CA THR A 385 -21.17 20.91 -91.45
C THR A 385 -22.32 20.00 -91.03
N ASP A 386 -23.52 20.24 -91.57
CA ASP A 386 -24.76 19.56 -91.17
C ASP A 386 -25.30 18.58 -92.22
N GLY A 387 -24.45 18.20 -93.20
CA GLY A 387 -24.79 17.20 -94.23
C GLY A 387 -24.46 17.63 -95.66
N ALA A 388 -24.97 16.87 -96.61
CA ALA A 388 -24.79 17.11 -98.04
C ALA A 388 -26.07 17.68 -98.67
N GLN A 389 -25.94 18.73 -99.49
CA GLN A 389 -27.00 19.18 -100.39
C GLN A 389 -26.74 18.67 -101.80
N VAL A 390 -27.77 18.11 -102.44
CA VAL A 390 -27.72 17.61 -103.82
C VAL A 390 -28.74 18.37 -104.66
N GLU A 391 -28.26 19.06 -105.70
CA GLU A 391 -29.05 19.84 -106.64
C GLU A 391 -29.13 19.10 -107.98
N PHE A 392 -30.35 18.88 -108.49
CA PHE A 392 -30.59 18.41 -109.86
C PHE A 392 -31.08 19.57 -110.71
N SER A 393 -30.47 19.76 -111.87
CA SER A 393 -30.89 20.76 -112.85
C SER A 393 -30.82 20.21 -114.27
N LEU A 394 -31.53 20.83 -115.21
CA LEU A 394 -31.37 20.53 -116.63
C LEU A 394 -29.99 21.00 -117.10
N LYS A 395 -29.42 20.28 -118.06
CA LYS A 395 -28.26 20.78 -118.80
C LYS A 395 -28.69 21.93 -119.71
N ASP A 396 -27.82 22.91 -119.89
CA ASP A 396 -28.06 24.06 -120.77
C ASP A 396 -28.30 23.61 -122.22
N SER A 397 -27.75 22.46 -122.61
CA SER A 397 -28.08 21.73 -123.84
C SER A 397 -28.57 20.33 -123.52
N ILE A 398 -29.77 20.01 -123.99
CA ILE A 398 -30.41 18.70 -123.84
C ILE A 398 -30.44 17.96 -125.17
N SER A 399 -30.28 16.63 -125.10
CA SER A 399 -30.39 15.74 -126.24
C SER A 399 -31.68 14.94 -126.10
N LEU A 400 -32.67 15.31 -126.90
CA LEU A 400 -33.96 14.64 -126.96
C LEU A 400 -34.14 14.03 -128.35
N THR A 401 -34.80 12.88 -128.41
CA THR A 401 -35.21 12.26 -129.68
C THR A 401 -36.41 12.98 -130.30
N GLN A 402 -37.24 13.58 -129.43
CA GLN A 402 -38.44 14.30 -129.81
C GLN A 402 -38.80 15.34 -128.74
N VAL A 403 -39.25 16.50 -129.19
CA VAL A 403 -39.99 17.48 -128.39
C VAL A 403 -41.36 17.61 -129.03
N THR A 404 -42.40 17.41 -128.23
CA THR A 404 -43.79 17.65 -128.65
C THR A 404 -44.31 18.85 -127.86
N ALA A 405 -44.75 19.89 -128.56
CA ALA A 405 -45.33 21.08 -127.96
C ALA A 405 -46.75 21.28 -128.51
N GLY A 406 -47.74 21.35 -127.61
CA GLY A 406 -49.15 21.43 -127.95
C GLY A 406 -49.78 20.09 -128.36
N GLU A 407 -51.08 20.12 -128.63
CA GLU A 407 -51.90 18.98 -129.02
C GLU A 407 -52.77 19.34 -130.24
N GLY A 408 -53.24 18.33 -130.99
CA GLY A 408 -54.11 18.53 -132.15
C GLY A 408 -53.42 19.12 -133.39
N ASP A 409 -54.18 19.82 -134.23
CA ASP A 409 -53.74 20.31 -135.56
C ASP A 409 -52.59 21.34 -135.51
N ASN A 410 -52.37 21.98 -134.35
CA ASN A 410 -51.28 22.93 -134.13
C ASN A 410 -50.11 22.32 -133.36
N GLN A 411 -50.13 21.00 -133.10
CA GLN A 411 -49.02 20.33 -132.42
C GLN A 411 -47.74 20.49 -133.24
N VAL A 412 -46.70 20.98 -132.57
CA VAL A 412 -45.37 21.08 -133.12
C VAL A 412 -44.54 19.92 -132.60
N VAL A 413 -43.97 19.15 -133.52
CA VAL A 413 -43.04 18.08 -133.19
C VAL A 413 -41.68 18.43 -133.78
N LEU A 414 -40.70 18.63 -132.91
CA LEU A 414 -39.28 18.72 -133.27
C LEU A 414 -38.66 17.35 -132.97
N GLY A 415 -38.37 16.59 -134.02
CA GLY A 415 -37.75 15.28 -133.88
C GLY A 415 -36.64 15.06 -134.88
N ASN A 416 -36.10 13.85 -134.90
CA ASN A 416 -35.05 13.45 -135.84
C ASN A 416 -35.49 13.59 -137.32
N ASP A 417 -36.79 13.55 -137.59
CA ASP A 417 -37.36 13.72 -138.93
C ASP A 417 -37.52 15.19 -139.37
N GLY A 418 -37.17 16.15 -138.51
CA GLY A 418 -37.31 17.59 -138.75
C GLY A 418 -38.44 18.26 -137.96
N VAL A 419 -38.96 19.36 -138.48
CA VAL A 419 -40.05 20.15 -137.88
C VAL A 419 -41.38 19.76 -138.52
N LYS A 420 -42.28 19.19 -137.71
CA LYS A 420 -43.66 18.86 -138.11
C LYS A 420 -44.64 19.78 -137.38
N VAL A 421 -45.68 20.22 -138.08
CA VAL A 421 -46.82 20.96 -137.51
C VAL A 421 -48.12 20.31 -137.98
N GLY A 422 -48.98 19.91 -137.04
CA GLY A 422 -50.24 19.23 -137.37
C GLY A 422 -50.05 17.95 -138.17
N GLY A 423 -49.00 17.18 -137.85
CA GLY A 423 -48.61 15.95 -138.56
C GLY A 423 -47.89 16.15 -139.90
N ASN A 424 -47.87 17.37 -140.46
CA ASN A 424 -47.22 17.65 -141.74
C ASN A 424 -45.75 18.06 -141.55
N THR A 425 -44.83 17.52 -142.36
CA THR A 425 -43.40 17.87 -142.34
C THR A 425 -43.16 19.17 -143.10
N TYR A 426 -42.68 20.20 -142.41
CA TYR A 426 -42.39 21.51 -143.02
C TYR A 426 -40.92 21.71 -143.33
N ILE A 427 -40.03 21.21 -142.47
CA ILE A 427 -38.58 21.35 -142.65
C ILE A 427 -37.95 20.02 -142.28
N ASN A 428 -37.14 19.45 -143.18
CA ASN A 428 -36.31 18.28 -142.89
C ASN A 428 -34.98 18.36 -143.65
N LYS A 429 -34.19 17.28 -143.62
CA LYS A 429 -32.90 17.22 -144.33
C LYS A 429 -33.00 17.43 -145.85
N ASP A 430 -34.18 17.18 -146.44
CA ASP A 430 -34.42 17.30 -147.89
C ASP A 430 -34.86 18.72 -148.29
N GLY A 431 -35.12 19.60 -147.31
CA GLY A 431 -35.43 21.01 -147.51
C GLY A 431 -36.73 21.45 -146.85
N LEU A 432 -37.26 22.58 -147.32
CA LEU A 432 -38.55 23.12 -146.90
C LEU A 432 -39.67 22.55 -147.79
N ASN A 433 -40.69 21.96 -147.17
CA ASN A 433 -41.91 21.53 -147.82
C ASN A 433 -43.07 22.42 -147.34
N ALA A 434 -43.61 23.25 -148.23
CA ALA A 434 -44.73 24.12 -147.90
C ALA A 434 -46.09 23.38 -147.84
N ASN A 435 -46.13 22.07 -148.10
CA ASN A 435 -47.33 21.22 -148.05
C ASN A 435 -48.50 21.81 -148.86
N ASN A 436 -48.21 22.18 -150.11
CA ASN A 436 -49.14 22.83 -151.05
C ASN A 436 -49.75 24.14 -150.50
N LYS A 437 -49.15 24.75 -149.47
CA LYS A 437 -49.52 26.09 -149.02
C LYS A 437 -48.69 27.15 -149.74
N PRO A 438 -49.26 28.33 -150.01
CA PRO A 438 -48.49 29.46 -150.49
C PRO A 438 -47.37 29.79 -149.49
N ILE A 439 -46.15 29.93 -149.98
CA ILE A 439 -45.10 30.61 -149.23
C ILE A 439 -45.31 32.11 -149.48
N SER A 440 -45.94 32.79 -148.53
CA SER A 440 -46.15 34.24 -148.59
C SER A 440 -44.92 34.99 -148.07
N ASN A 441 -44.84 36.29 -148.38
CA ASN A 441 -43.72 37.17 -147.98
C ASN A 441 -42.35 36.78 -148.58
N VAL A 442 -42.34 36.17 -149.75
CA VAL A 442 -41.11 35.95 -150.52
C VAL A 442 -40.75 37.24 -151.25
N ALA A 443 -39.67 37.89 -150.82
CA ALA A 443 -39.13 39.08 -151.48
C ALA A 443 -38.62 38.75 -152.90
N ASP A 444 -38.42 39.77 -153.72
CA ASP A 444 -37.88 39.60 -155.08
C ASP A 444 -36.50 38.92 -155.00
N GLY A 445 -36.35 37.79 -155.68
CA GLY A 445 -35.08 37.09 -155.78
C GLY A 445 -34.08 37.91 -156.58
N VAL A 446 -32.90 38.16 -156.01
CA VAL A 446 -31.84 38.97 -156.65
C VAL A 446 -30.70 38.06 -157.11
N LYS A 447 -30.41 36.99 -156.37
CA LYS A 447 -29.35 36.03 -156.68
C LYS A 447 -29.91 34.82 -157.43
N PRO A 448 -29.06 34.09 -158.20
CA PRO A 448 -29.50 32.97 -159.04
C PRO A 448 -30.23 31.84 -158.31
N THR A 449 -30.04 31.68 -157.00
CA THR A 449 -30.65 30.63 -156.17
C THR A 449 -31.70 31.16 -155.20
N ASP A 450 -32.06 32.44 -155.29
CA ASP A 450 -33.16 32.97 -154.52
C ASP A 450 -34.48 32.49 -155.13
N ALA A 451 -35.50 32.27 -154.28
CA ALA A 451 -36.82 31.93 -154.77
C ALA A 451 -37.41 33.12 -155.55
N VAL A 452 -37.96 32.84 -156.73
CA VAL A 452 -38.66 33.83 -157.54
C VAL A 452 -40.09 33.97 -157.04
N ASN A 453 -40.52 35.19 -156.73
CA ASN A 453 -41.91 35.42 -156.36
C ASN A 453 -42.81 35.63 -157.60
N LYS A 454 -44.14 35.61 -157.39
CA LYS A 454 -45.10 35.76 -158.49
C LYS A 454 -44.96 37.12 -159.19
N GLY A 455 -44.62 38.19 -158.47
CA GLY A 455 -44.43 39.52 -159.05
C GLY A 455 -43.34 39.54 -160.12
N GLN A 456 -42.23 38.86 -159.87
CA GLN A 456 -41.15 38.72 -160.85
C GLN A 456 -41.54 37.85 -162.06
N LEU A 457 -42.31 36.77 -161.86
CA LEU A 457 -42.80 35.95 -162.97
C LEU A 457 -43.84 36.68 -163.84
N ASP A 458 -44.73 37.45 -163.21
CA ASP A 458 -45.71 38.29 -163.91
C ASP A 458 -45.00 39.35 -164.78
N ALA A 459 -43.89 39.93 -164.30
CA ALA A 459 -43.06 40.85 -165.08
C ALA A 459 -42.44 40.21 -166.32
N VAL A 460 -41.93 38.97 -166.22
CA VAL A 460 -41.41 38.20 -167.37
C VAL A 460 -42.52 37.86 -168.36
N LYS A 461 -43.72 37.49 -167.89
CA LYS A 461 -44.89 37.25 -168.75
C LYS A 461 -45.25 38.47 -169.59
N GLY A 462 -45.17 39.67 -169.01
CA GLY A 462 -45.43 40.93 -169.73
C GLY A 462 -44.47 41.16 -170.91
N VAL A 463 -43.20 40.75 -170.77
CA VAL A 463 -42.20 40.81 -171.86
C VAL A 463 -42.52 39.79 -172.96
N ALA A 464 -42.91 38.57 -172.60
CA ALA A 464 -43.24 37.51 -173.57
C ALA A 464 -44.49 37.81 -174.42
N ASP A 465 -45.56 38.35 -173.82
CA ASP A 465 -46.80 38.72 -174.54
C ASP A 465 -46.59 39.86 -175.54
N SER A 466 -45.58 40.72 -175.32
CA SER A 466 -45.27 41.88 -176.17
C SER A 466 -44.54 41.49 -177.47
N ALA A 467 -43.82 40.36 -177.48
CA ALA A 467 -43.04 39.91 -178.63
C ALA A 467 -43.89 39.28 -179.76
N VAL A 468 -45.13 38.87 -179.49
CA VAL A 468 -45.97 38.11 -180.43
C VAL A 468 -46.82 39.00 -181.36
N LYS A 469 -46.94 40.31 -181.09
CA LYS A 469 -47.88 41.21 -181.80
C LYS A 469 -47.32 41.96 -183.03
N SER A 470 -46.04 41.83 -183.39
CA SER A 470 -45.41 42.72 -184.39
C SER A 470 -45.27 42.17 -185.82
N VAL A 471 -46.15 41.30 -186.32
CA VAL A 471 -46.10 40.85 -187.74
C VAL A 471 -47.51 40.83 -188.38
N ASP A 472 -47.87 41.89 -189.13
CA ASP A 472 -48.78 41.81 -190.28
C ASP A 472 -48.51 42.90 -191.37
N VAL A 473 -48.60 42.44 -192.62
CA VAL A 473 -48.48 42.98 -194.01
C VAL A 473 -47.71 44.28 -194.36
N ALA A 474 -46.71 44.13 -195.25
CA ALA A 474 -46.75 44.60 -196.65
C ALA A 474 -45.89 43.68 -197.53
#